data_AF-A0A517ZV48-F1
#
_entry.id   AF-A0A517ZV48-F1
#
_cell.length_a   1.000
_cell.length_b   1.000
_cell.length_c   1.000
_cell.angle_alpha   90.00
_cell.angle_beta   90.00
_cell.angle_gamma   90.00
#
_symmetry.space_group_name_H-M   'P 1'
#
loop_
_entity.id
_entity.type
_entity.pdbx_description
1 polymer ?
#
loop_
_entity_poly.entity_id
_entity_poly.type
_entity_poly.pdbx_seq_one_letter_code
_entity_poly.pdbx_strand_id
1 'polypeptide(L)' 'MADDPKITAETVKQMAAELLALPLDESEQEMVAGLLNSLHKDMRALRRLDITTAEPATLYRPGDGPGEGDA' A
#
# COMPACT_ATOMS: atom_id res chain seq x y z
N MET A 1 -4.26 -23.39 -3.27
CA MET A 1 -3.82 -22.08 -2.75
C MET A 1 -4.09 -21.09 -3.87
N ALA A 2 -4.90 -20.06 -3.66
CA ALA A 2 -5.13 -19.07 -4.72
C ALA A 2 -3.83 -18.28 -4.90
N ASP A 3 -3.25 -18.32 -6.11
CA ASP A 3 -2.12 -17.47 -6.46
C ASP A 3 -2.55 -16.01 -6.30
N ASP A 4 -1.81 -15.25 -5.48
CA ASP A 4 -2.06 -13.81 -5.39
C ASP A 4 -1.78 -13.19 -6.75
N PRO A 5 -2.66 -12.29 -7.24
CA PRO A 5 -2.42 -11.61 -8.50
C PRO A 5 -1.16 -10.75 -8.37
N LYS A 6 -0.13 -11.10 -9.16
CA LYS A 6 1.12 -10.34 -9.24
C LYS A 6 0.90 -9.08 -10.07
N ILE A 7 1.29 -7.93 -9.53
CA ILE A 7 1.27 -6.65 -10.28
C ILE A 7 2.40 -6.69 -11.31
N THR A 8 2.08 -6.39 -12.57
CA THR A 8 3.04 -6.42 -13.68
C THR A 8 3.37 -5.00 -14.17
N ALA A 9 4.45 -4.86 -14.94
CA ALA A 9 4.80 -3.59 -15.58
C ALA A 9 3.67 -3.07 -16.49
N GLU A 10 2.99 -3.97 -17.20
CA GLU A 10 1.83 -3.62 -18.04
C GLU A 10 0.66 -3.07 -17.20
N THR A 11 0.42 -3.63 -16.01
CA THR A 11 -0.56 -3.09 -15.06
C THR A 11 -0.19 -1.67 -14.62
N VAL A 12 1.09 -1.43 -14.31
CA VAL A 12 1.59 -0.11 -13.90
C VAL A 12 1.46 0.90 -15.03
N LYS A 13 1.80 0.50 -16.27
CA LYS A 13 1.66 1.33 -17.46
C LYS A 13 0.21 1.77 -17.69
N GLN A 14 -0.74 0.83 -17.59
CA GLN A 14 -2.17 1.14 -17.74
C GLN A 14 -2.63 2.10 -16.65
N MET A 15 -2.29 1.84 -15.38
CA MET A 15 -2.64 2.72 -14.26
C MET A 15 -2.02 4.13 -14.39
N ALA A 16 -0.75 4.22 -14.77
CA ALA A 16 -0.06 5.50 -14.94
C ALA A 16 -0.68 6.34 -16.06
N ALA A 17 -1.10 5.71 -17.15
CA ALA A 17 -1.78 6.37 -18.26
C ALA A 17 -3.21 6.80 -17.90
N GLU A 18 -3.99 5.93 -17.25
CA GLU A 18 -5.42 6.17 -16.98
C GLU A 18 -5.67 7.09 -15.78
N LEU A 19 -4.85 7.00 -14.74
CA LEU A 19 -5.13 7.68 -13.46
C LEU A 19 -4.26 8.90 -13.21
N LEU A 20 -3.03 8.91 -13.74
CA LEU A 20 -2.02 9.88 -13.34
C LEU A 20 -1.45 10.69 -14.51
N ALA A 21 -1.76 10.31 -15.76
CA ALA A 21 -1.17 10.87 -16.97
C ALA A 21 0.37 10.98 -16.91
N LEU A 22 1.02 10.03 -16.23
CA LEU A 22 2.47 10.01 -16.00
C LEU A 22 3.17 9.19 -17.10
N PRO A 23 4.16 9.77 -17.81
CA PRO A 23 4.98 9.03 -18.74
C PRO A 23 6.06 8.27 -17.97
N LEU A 24 5.84 6.97 -17.74
CA LEU A 24 6.86 6.08 -17.17
C LEU A 24 7.56 5.31 -18.28
N ASP A 25 8.88 5.21 -18.23
CA ASP A 25 9.62 4.29 -19.08
C ASP A 25 9.49 2.82 -18.60
N GLU A 26 9.98 1.88 -19.40
CA GLU A 26 9.86 0.45 -19.12
C GLU A 26 10.59 0.04 -17.82
N SER A 27 11.76 0.62 -17.56
CA SER A 27 12.54 0.36 -16.34
C SER A 27 11.80 0.87 -15.10
N GLU A 28 11.21 2.06 -15.18
CA GLU A 28 10.39 2.62 -14.10
C GLU A 28 9.14 1.78 -13.84
N GLN A 29 8.47 1.28 -14.88
CA GLN A 29 7.31 0.41 -14.75
C GLN A 29 7.65 -0.89 -14.01
N GLU A 30 8.80 -1.51 -14.32
CA GLU A 30 9.28 -2.71 -13.63
C GLU A 30 9.62 -2.45 -12.16
N MET A 31 10.32 -1.35 -11.87
CA MET A 31 10.67 -0.95 -10.50
C MET A 31 9.41 -0.70 -9.66
N VAL A 32 8.44 0.05 -10.20
CA VAL A 32 7.18 0.34 -9.51
C VAL A 32 6.37 -0.94 -9.30
N ALA A 33 6.32 -1.85 -10.28
CA ALA A 33 5.67 -3.15 -10.11
C ALA A 33 6.31 -3.95 -8.97
N GLY A 34 7.65 -3.95 -8.87
CA GLY A 34 8.38 -4.57 -7.76
C GLY A 34 8.03 -3.96 -6.40
N LEU A 35 7.99 -2.63 -6.32
CA LEU A 35 7.63 -1.89 -5.10
C LEU A 35 6.19 -2.22 -4.66
N LEU A 36 5.23 -2.16 -5.59
CA LEU A 36 3.83 -2.42 -5.30
C LEU A 36 3.57 -3.85 -4.86
N ASN A 37 4.25 -4.83 -5.46
CA ASN A 37 4.17 -6.23 -4.99
C ASN A 37 4.73 -6.40 -3.58
N SER A 38 5.82 -5.69 -3.25
CA SER A 38 6.40 -5.72 -1.90
C SER A 38 5.43 -5.11 -0.87
N LEU A 39 4.87 -3.94 -1.19
CA LEU A 39 3.86 -3.29 -0.35
C LEU A 39 2.61 -4.16 -0.20
N HIS A 40 2.15 -4.81 -1.27
CA HIS A 40 0.99 -5.70 -1.22
C HIS A 40 1.19 -6.84 -0.22
N LYS A 41 2.40 -7.43 -0.19
CA LYS A 41 2.75 -8.47 0.76
C LYS A 41 2.67 -7.97 2.21
N ASP A 42 3.20 -6.78 2.48
CA ASP A 42 3.16 -6.18 3.82
C ASP A 42 1.73 -5.85 4.24
N MET A 43 0.92 -5.27 3.35
CA MET A 43 -0.49 -4.98 3.60
C MET A 43 -1.31 -6.26 3.85
N ARG A 44 -0.99 -7.37 3.18
CA ARG A 44 -1.63 -8.66 3.44
C ARG A 44 -1.32 -9.18 4.84
N ALA A 45 -0.11 -8.92 5.36
CA ALA A 45 0.23 -9.26 6.74
C ALA A 45 -0.65 -8.49 7.74
N LEU A 46 -0.89 -7.20 7.49
CA LEU A 46 -1.76 -6.36 8.33
C LEU A 46 -3.24 -6.77 8.29
N ARG A 47 -3.73 -7.31 7.17
CA ARG A 47 -5.13 -7.80 7.07
C ARG A 47 -5.44 -8.99 7.97
N ARG A 48 -4.42 -9.63 8.54
CA ARG A 48 -4.60 -10.69 9.54
C ARG A 48 -4.81 -10.15 10.96
N LEU A 49 -4.68 -8.84 11.15
CA LEU A 49 -5.00 -8.18 12.41
C LEU A 49 -6.52 -8.14 12.57
N ASP A 50 -6.98 -8.56 13.75
CA ASP A 50 -8.39 -8.48 14.10
C ASP A 50 -8.76 -7.02 14.37
N ILE A 51 -9.39 -6.39 13.37
CA ILE A 51 -9.83 -4.98 13.43
C ILE A 51 -11.26 -4.84 13.96
N THR A 52 -11.90 -5.92 14.43
CA THR A 52 -13.31 -5.90 14.84
C THR A 52 -13.57 -5.17 16.15
N THR A 53 -12.52 -4.88 16.93
CA THR A 53 -12.64 -4.25 18.25
C THR A 53 -12.30 -2.76 18.27
N ALA A 54 -11.90 -2.16 17.14
CA ALA A 54 -11.50 -0.76 17.07
C ALA A 54 -12.26 -0.04 15.95
N GLU A 55 -13.02 1.00 16.30
CA GLU A 55 -13.58 1.90 15.31
C GLU A 55 -12.44 2.63 14.56
N PRO A 56 -12.57 2.86 13.24
CA PRO A 56 -11.56 3.58 12.49
C PRO A 56 -11.37 4.98 13.06
N ALA A 57 -10.12 5.42 13.21
CA ALA A 57 -9.83 6.77 13.69
C ALA A 57 -10.46 7.81 12.77
N THR A 58 -11.44 8.57 13.29
CA THR A 58 -12.17 9.60 12.54
C THR A 58 -11.56 10.99 12.66
N LEU A 59 -10.57 11.17 13.54
CA LEU A 59 -9.86 12.43 13.75
C LEU A 59 -8.35 12.20 13.60
N TYR A 60 -7.73 12.90 12.65
CA TYR A 60 -6.27 13.03 12.62
C TYR A 60 -5.87 14.14 13.60
N ARG A 61 -5.30 13.76 14.76
CA ARG A 61 -4.59 14.70 15.64
C ARG A 61 -3.09 14.46 15.50
N PRO A 62 -2.34 15.39 14.88
CA PRO A 62 -0.90 15.34 14.95
C PRO A 62 -0.46 15.48 16.42
N GLY A 63 0.07 14.41 17.00
CA GLY A 63 0.58 14.39 18.40
C GLY A 63 0.19 13.15 19.22
N ASP A 64 -0.89 12.44 18.87
CA ASP A 64 -1.41 11.32 19.66
C ASP A 64 -0.79 9.95 19.29
N GLY A 65 0.54 9.90 19.10
CA GLY A 65 1.29 8.64 19.00
C GLY A 65 1.56 8.05 20.38
N PRO A 66 1.74 6.72 20.54
CA PRO A 66 2.03 6.12 21.84
C PRO A 66 3.47 6.45 22.25
N GLY A 67 3.63 7.55 22.98
CA GLY A 67 4.86 7.97 23.64
C GLY A 67 4.53 8.61 24.98
N GLU A 68 4.68 7.80 26.04
CA GLU A 68 4.99 8.17 27.43
C GLU A 68 3.97 9.09 28.13
N GLY A 69 3.16 8.65 29.10
CA GLY A 69 3.52 7.74 30.19
C GLY A 69 4.45 8.44 31.18
N ASP A 70 3.85 9.15 32.15
CA ASP A 70 4.42 9.69 33.39
C ASP A 70 5.53 10.77 33.34
N ALA A 71 5.14 12.01 33.68
CA ALA A 71 5.76 12.81 34.75
C ALA A 71 4.84 13.99 35.16
#